data_AF-A0A0S2DKR5-F1
#
_entry.id   AF-A0A0S2DKR5-F1
#
_cell.length_a   1.000
_cell.length_b   1.000
_cell.length_c   1.000
_cell.angle_alpha   90.00
_cell.angle_beta   90.00
_cell.angle_gamma   90.00
#
_symmetry.space_group_name_H-M   'P 1'
#
loop_
_entity.id
_entity.type
_entity.pdbx_description
1 polymer ?
#
loop_
_entity_poly.entity_id
_entity_poly.type
_entity_poly.pdbx_seq_one_letter_code
_entity_poly.pdbx_strand_id
1 'polypeptide(L)'
;MAERALYRLPDEPLPSGLSRYATDPLWPLLTLMLAGGGFGLAWFAFNSAALGSPTRMREWGCVALSLLGAPALVIAVTVAVGAGWLTPAAAQYALLSVLLLKVAVAYALYLMQQRTFDIWEHYGGEPRNGMPLTILLAVVGRGALDLSALPPLLRAALQ
;
A
#
# COMPACT_ATOMS: atom_id res chain seq x y z
N MET A 1 -29.72 -18.83 -29.96
CA MET A 1 -28.38 -18.24 -30.15
C MET A 1 -27.62 -18.44 -28.85
N ALA A 2 -26.64 -19.36 -28.84
CA ALA A 2 -25.86 -19.61 -27.64
C ALA A 2 -25.05 -18.35 -27.30
N GLU A 3 -25.26 -17.83 -26.10
CA GLU A 3 -24.47 -16.77 -25.52
C GLU A 3 -23.02 -17.26 -25.50
N ARG A 4 -22.17 -16.71 -26.40
CA ARG A 4 -20.73 -16.92 -26.30
C ARG A 4 -20.33 -16.30 -24.97
N ALA A 5 -20.12 -17.12 -23.95
CA ALA A 5 -19.48 -16.69 -22.73
C ALA A 5 -18.15 -16.04 -23.13
N LEU A 6 -18.12 -14.71 -23.11
CA LEU A 6 -16.92 -13.93 -23.39
C LEU A 6 -15.87 -14.39 -22.40
N TYR A 7 -14.86 -15.09 -22.90
CA TYR A 7 -13.72 -15.50 -22.10
C TYR A 7 -13.07 -14.23 -21.54
N ARG A 8 -13.03 -14.14 -20.21
CA ARG A 8 -12.47 -13.01 -19.48
C ARG A 8 -11.27 -13.50 -18.68
N LEU A 9 -10.16 -12.78 -18.77
CA LEU A 9 -8.99 -13.11 -17.96
C LEU A 9 -9.30 -12.81 -16.48
N PRO A 10 -8.86 -13.64 -15.52
CA PRO A 10 -9.11 -13.40 -14.09
C PRO A 10 -8.59 -12.04 -13.59
N ASP A 11 -7.49 -11.57 -14.17
CA ASP A 11 -6.82 -10.31 -13.83
C ASP A 11 -7.24 -9.14 -14.75
N GLU A 12 -8.25 -9.33 -15.61
CA GLU A 12 -8.67 -8.32 -16.57
C GLU A 12 -9.32 -7.11 -15.88
N PRO A 13 -8.83 -5.88 -16.14
CA PRO A 13 -9.37 -4.67 -15.51
C PRO A 13 -10.87 -4.51 -15.79
N LEU A 14 -11.61 -4.09 -14.77
CA LEU A 14 -13.01 -3.71 -14.90
C LEU A 14 -13.12 -2.30 -15.50
N PRO A 15 -14.18 -2.00 -16.27
CA PRO A 15 -14.42 -0.65 -16.76
C PRO A 15 -14.45 0.35 -15.61
N SER A 16 -13.58 1.36 -15.66
CA SER A 16 -13.46 2.41 -14.65
C SER A 16 -13.36 3.77 -15.32
N GLY A 17 -14.21 4.73 -14.90
CA GLY A 17 -14.12 6.12 -15.35
C GLY A 17 -12.85 6.85 -14.88
N LEU A 18 -12.10 6.22 -13.97
CA LEU A 18 -10.84 6.71 -13.41
C LEU A 18 -9.61 6.11 -14.09
N SER A 19 -9.76 5.27 -15.10
CA SER A 19 -8.65 4.60 -15.80
C SER A 19 -7.59 5.56 -16.33
N ARG A 20 -7.99 6.79 -16.71
CA ARG A 20 -7.07 7.87 -17.13
C ARG A 20 -6.08 8.36 -16.06
N TYR A 21 -6.28 7.96 -14.81
CA TYR A 21 -5.40 8.26 -13.67
C TYR A 21 -4.65 7.02 -13.20
N ALA A 22 -4.85 5.86 -13.85
CA ALA A 22 -4.08 4.67 -13.56
C ALA A 22 -2.60 4.95 -13.79
N THR A 23 -1.78 4.43 -12.89
CA THR A 23 -0.35 4.63 -12.85
C THR A 23 0.32 3.28 -12.63
N ASP A 24 1.54 3.13 -13.13
CA ASP A 24 2.38 1.97 -12.83
C ASP A 24 2.48 1.76 -11.30
N PRO A 25 2.12 0.57 -10.78
CA PRO A 25 2.16 0.24 -9.34
C PRO A 25 3.54 0.43 -8.69
N LEU A 26 4.61 0.51 -9.47
CA LEU A 26 5.94 0.89 -8.99
C LEU A 26 5.93 2.27 -8.32
N TRP A 27 5.15 3.24 -8.80
CA TRP A 27 5.13 4.59 -8.22
C TRP A 27 4.47 4.63 -6.83
N PRO A 28 3.29 4.01 -6.60
CA PRO A 28 2.78 3.77 -5.25
C PRO A 28 3.77 3.04 -4.34
N LEU A 29 4.47 2.01 -4.85
CA LEU A 29 5.49 1.27 -4.09
C LEU A 29 6.65 2.17 -3.64
N LEU A 30 7.23 2.94 -4.56
CA LEU A 30 8.31 3.88 -4.27
C LEU A 30 7.84 4.97 -3.30
N THR A 31 6.61 5.44 -3.46
CA THR A 31 6.03 6.43 -2.54
C THR A 31 5.89 5.87 -1.13
N LEU A 32 5.45 4.61 -0.99
CA LEU A 32 5.40 3.92 0.31
C LEU A 32 6.78 3.87 0.98
N MET A 33 7.84 3.60 0.21
CA MET A 33 9.20 3.50 0.73
C MET A 33 9.87 4.85 1.00
N LEU A 34 9.59 5.88 0.19
CA LEU A 34 10.30 7.17 0.23
C LEU A 34 9.54 8.26 0.98
N ALA A 35 8.22 8.33 0.81
CA ALA A 35 7.35 9.35 1.39
C ALA A 35 6.64 8.89 2.68
N GLY A 36 6.59 7.58 2.92
CA GLY A 36 5.99 6.97 4.12
C GLY A 36 4.78 6.09 3.82
N GLY A 37 4.46 5.21 4.77
CA GLY A 37 3.39 4.22 4.68
C GLY A 37 2.03 4.83 4.30
N GLY A 38 1.64 5.94 4.92
CA GLY A 38 0.33 6.54 4.70
C GLY A 38 0.08 6.98 3.26
N PHE A 39 1.02 7.72 2.67
CA PHE A 39 0.89 8.23 1.30
C PHE A 39 0.92 7.10 0.27
N GLY A 40 1.83 6.14 0.42
CA GLY A 40 1.91 4.99 -0.47
C GLY A 40 0.67 4.11 -0.42
N LEU A 41 0.17 3.80 0.78
CA LEU A 41 -1.05 3.00 0.96
C LEU A 41 -2.30 3.69 0.40
N ALA A 42 -2.44 5.00 0.62
CA ALA A 42 -3.53 5.78 0.05
C ALA A 42 -3.47 5.77 -1.48
N TRP A 43 -2.28 5.87 -2.05
CA TRP A 43 -2.11 5.79 -3.50
C TRP A 43 -2.39 4.38 -4.02
N PHE A 44 -1.93 3.30 -3.37
CA PHE A 44 -2.32 1.94 -3.74
C PHE A 44 -3.84 1.75 -3.72
N ALA A 45 -4.53 2.24 -2.69
CA ALA A 45 -5.98 2.17 -2.60
C ALA A 45 -6.65 2.94 -3.75
N PHE A 46 -6.17 4.14 -4.07
CA PHE A 46 -6.66 4.90 -5.22
C PHE A 46 -6.38 4.19 -6.56
N ASN A 47 -5.17 3.68 -6.75
CA ASN A 47 -4.75 3.02 -7.98
C ASN A 47 -5.56 1.73 -8.23
N SER A 48 -5.96 1.01 -7.17
CA SER A 48 -6.88 -0.14 -7.27
C SER A 48 -8.24 0.22 -7.88
N ALA A 49 -8.71 1.45 -7.63
CA ALA A 49 -9.95 1.98 -8.18
C ALA A 49 -9.75 2.51 -9.60
N ALA A 50 -8.63 3.20 -9.84
CA ALA A 50 -8.25 3.72 -11.15
C ALA A 50 -8.07 2.59 -12.18
N LEU A 51 -7.30 1.55 -11.85
CA LEU A 51 -7.07 0.38 -12.70
C LEU A 51 -8.31 -0.49 -12.91
N GLY A 52 -9.35 -0.35 -12.07
CA GLY A 52 -10.47 -1.27 -12.12
C GLY A 52 -10.10 -2.68 -11.65
N SER A 53 -9.18 -2.80 -10.68
CA SER A 53 -8.64 -4.11 -10.30
C SER A 53 -9.73 -5.12 -9.89
N PRO A 54 -9.73 -6.35 -10.43
CA PRO A 54 -10.64 -7.41 -10.01
C PRO A 54 -10.34 -7.87 -8.57
N THR A 55 -9.12 -7.66 -8.07
CA THR A 55 -8.73 -7.99 -6.70
C THR A 55 -8.86 -6.84 -5.71
N ARG A 56 -9.60 -5.77 -6.06
CA ARG A 56 -9.73 -4.55 -5.24
C ARG A 56 -10.05 -4.83 -3.77
N MET A 57 -10.97 -5.74 -3.48
CA MET A 57 -11.34 -6.04 -2.08
C MET A 57 -10.18 -6.63 -1.27
N ARG A 58 -9.37 -7.46 -1.91
CA ARG A 58 -8.15 -8.02 -1.29
C ARG A 58 -7.10 -6.94 -1.10
N GLU A 59 -6.95 -6.03 -2.06
CA GLU A 59 -6.02 -4.88 -1.95
C GLU A 59 -6.42 -3.95 -0.80
N TRP A 60 -7.71 -3.63 -0.69
CA TRP A 60 -8.23 -2.82 0.42
C TRP A 60 -8.07 -3.54 1.76
N GLY A 61 -8.23 -4.86 1.77
CA GLY A 61 -7.88 -5.70 2.92
C GLY A 61 -6.40 -5.60 3.31
N CYS A 62 -5.47 -5.63 2.34
CA CYS A 62 -4.05 -5.41 2.59
C CYS A 62 -3.75 -3.99 3.11
N VAL A 63 -4.40 -2.97 2.55
CA VAL A 63 -4.28 -1.59 3.03
C VAL A 63 -4.75 -1.47 4.48
N ALA A 64 -5.93 -2.02 4.80
CA ALA A 64 -6.46 -2.05 6.17
C ALA A 64 -5.55 -2.84 7.12
N LEU A 65 -5.01 -3.97 6.67
CA LEU A 65 -4.07 -4.79 7.43
C LEU A 65 -2.79 -4.03 7.77
N SER A 66 -2.22 -3.25 6.85
CA SER A 66 -1.04 -2.44 7.17
C SER A 66 -1.39 -1.27 8.09
N LEU A 67 -2.52 -0.60 7.84
CA LEU A 67 -2.94 0.57 8.61
C LEU A 67 -3.25 0.23 10.08
N LEU A 68 -3.87 -0.94 10.32
CA LEU A 68 -4.27 -1.39 11.65
C LEU A 68 -3.24 -2.33 12.28
N GLY A 69 -2.59 -3.18 11.49
CA GLY A 69 -1.62 -4.16 11.96
C GLY A 69 -0.34 -3.52 12.50
N ALA A 70 0.14 -2.44 11.89
CA ALA A 70 1.32 -1.74 12.38
C ALA A 70 1.14 -1.15 13.80
N PRO A 71 0.08 -0.35 14.10
CA PRO A 71 -0.15 0.12 15.46
C PRO A 71 -0.51 -1.02 16.42
N ALA A 72 -1.25 -2.04 15.97
CA ALA A 72 -1.55 -3.21 16.81
C ALA A 72 -0.27 -3.95 17.26
N LEU A 73 0.71 -4.12 16.37
CA LEU A 73 2.01 -4.71 16.70
C LEU A 73 2.79 -3.84 17.70
N VAL A 74 2.79 -2.51 17.52
CA VAL A 74 3.44 -1.59 18.48
C VAL A 74 2.79 -1.67 19.86
N ILE A 75 1.45 -1.69 19.93
CA ILE A 75 0.72 -1.87 21.19
C ILE A 75 1.07 -3.21 21.82
N ALA A 76 1.05 -4.31 21.04
CA ALA A 76 1.36 -5.64 21.54
C ALA A 76 2.76 -5.72 22.14
N VAL A 77 3.77 -5.16 21.47
CA VAL A 77 5.15 -5.09 21.99
C VAL A 77 5.21 -4.25 23.27
N THR A 78 4.54 -3.10 23.30
CA THR A 78 4.52 -2.20 24.47
C THR A 78 3.88 -2.88 25.68
N VAL A 79 2.74 -3.55 25.48
CA VAL A 79 2.05 -4.32 26.53
C VAL A 79 2.93 -5.47 27.02
N ALA A 80 3.59 -6.20 26.13
CA ALA A 80 4.45 -7.31 26.51
C ALA A 80 5.69 -6.87 27.30
N VAL A 81 6.25 -5.69 27.00
CA VAL A 81 7.30 -5.08 27.83
C VAL A 81 6.75 -4.66 29.19
N GLY A 82 5.60 -3.99 29.22
CA GLY A 82 4.95 -3.56 30.47
C GLY A 82 4.54 -4.73 31.39
N ALA A 83 4.19 -5.87 30.81
CA ALA A 83 3.88 -7.12 31.52
C ALA A 83 5.12 -7.94 31.92
N GLY A 84 6.32 -7.52 31.51
CA GLY A 84 7.57 -8.23 31.79
C GLY A 84 7.81 -9.49 30.95
N TRP A 85 7.01 -9.74 29.90
CA TRP A 85 7.19 -10.86 28.98
C TRP A 85 8.35 -10.65 28.01
N LEU A 86 8.71 -9.39 27.76
CA LEU A 86 9.78 -8.99 26.85
C LEU A 86 10.73 -8.03 27.57
N THR A 87 12.03 -8.26 27.40
CA THR A 87 13.04 -7.29 27.83
C THR A 87 13.06 -6.09 26.88
N PRO A 88 13.49 -4.90 27.32
CA PRO A 88 13.62 -3.73 26.44
C PRO A 88 14.52 -3.97 25.23
N ALA A 89 15.57 -4.80 25.38
CA ALA A 89 16.44 -5.18 24.27
C ALA A 89 15.72 -6.09 23.25
N ALA A 90 14.94 -7.06 23.72
CA ALA A 90 14.15 -7.93 22.86
C ALA A 90 13.01 -7.17 22.13
N ALA A 91 12.49 -6.10 22.74
CA ALA A 91 11.46 -5.26 22.14
C ALA A 91 11.91 -4.60 20.83
N GLN A 92 13.19 -4.21 20.72
CA GLN A 92 13.73 -3.63 19.49
C GLN A 92 13.68 -4.62 18.32
N TYR A 93 13.97 -5.89 18.58
CA TYR A 93 13.83 -6.96 17.57
C TYR A 93 12.37 -7.26 17.28
N ALA A 94 11.50 -7.27 18.29
CA ALA A 94 10.07 -7.50 18.11
C ALA A 94 9.44 -6.43 17.20
N LEU A 95 9.90 -5.17 17.27
CA LEU A 95 9.46 -4.09 16.39
C LEU A 95 9.82 -4.29 14.91
N LEU A 96 10.77 -5.17 14.57
CA LEU A 96 11.04 -5.56 13.18
C LEU A 96 9.82 -6.24 12.52
N SER A 97 8.92 -6.82 13.31
CA SER A 97 7.64 -7.34 12.80
C SER A 97 6.80 -6.27 12.09
N VAL A 98 6.88 -5.00 12.53
CA VAL A 98 6.20 -3.88 11.87
C VAL A 98 6.78 -3.62 10.48
N LEU A 99 8.12 -3.66 10.37
CA LEU A 99 8.80 -3.52 9.08
C LEU A 99 8.43 -4.69 8.16
N LEU A 100 8.46 -5.92 8.68
CA LEU A 100 8.08 -7.12 7.93
C LEU A 100 6.66 -7.02 7.39
N LEU A 101 5.70 -6.59 8.22
CA LEU A 101 4.31 -6.38 7.82
C LEU A 101 4.22 -5.38 6.66
N LYS A 102 4.89 -4.23 6.77
CA LYS A 102 4.88 -3.20 5.72
C LYS A 102 5.43 -3.72 4.40
N VAL A 103 6.59 -4.37 4.43
CA VAL A 103 7.23 -4.90 3.23
C VAL A 103 6.33 -5.99 2.62
N ALA A 104 5.81 -6.91 3.42
CA ALA A 104 4.92 -7.96 2.94
C ALA A 104 3.65 -7.39 2.27
N VAL A 105 3.01 -6.40 2.90
CA VAL A 105 1.82 -5.74 2.33
C VAL A 105 2.17 -4.96 1.06
N ALA A 106 3.27 -4.20 1.05
CA ALA A 106 3.67 -3.41 -0.09
C ALA A 106 3.92 -4.27 -1.34
N TYR A 107 4.63 -5.40 -1.18
CA TYR A 107 4.85 -6.34 -2.26
C TYR A 107 3.58 -7.09 -2.67
N ALA A 108 2.70 -7.45 -1.71
CA ALA A 108 1.42 -8.05 -2.04
C ALA A 108 0.57 -7.12 -2.92
N LEU A 109 0.45 -5.84 -2.53
CA LEU A 109 -0.27 -4.81 -3.30
C LEU A 109 0.34 -4.61 -4.68
N TYR A 110 1.67 -4.47 -4.75
CA TYR A 110 2.39 -4.33 -6.01
C TYR A 110 2.11 -5.51 -6.95
N LEU A 111 2.30 -6.75 -6.50
CA LEU A 111 2.14 -7.93 -7.35
C LEU A 111 0.70 -8.12 -7.83
N MET A 112 -0.29 -7.75 -7.01
CA MET A 112 -1.70 -7.82 -7.39
C MET A 112 -2.04 -6.78 -8.46
N GLN A 113 -1.59 -5.53 -8.27
CA GLN A 113 -1.85 -4.47 -9.24
C GLN A 113 -1.04 -4.63 -10.53
N GLN A 114 0.20 -5.14 -10.46
CA GLN A 114 1.07 -5.30 -11.63
C GLN A 114 0.43 -6.20 -12.69
N ARG A 115 -0.15 -7.34 -12.28
CA ARG A 115 -0.80 -8.27 -13.21
C ARG A 115 -1.97 -7.63 -13.96
N THR A 116 -2.76 -6.82 -13.26
CA THR A 116 -3.87 -6.08 -13.85
C THR A 116 -3.35 -4.95 -14.77
N PHE A 117 -2.31 -4.26 -14.31
CA PHE A 117 -1.67 -3.16 -15.02
C PHE A 117 -1.09 -3.61 -16.36
N ASP A 118 -0.35 -4.72 -16.38
CA ASP A 118 0.28 -5.25 -17.61
C ASP A 118 -0.78 -5.58 -18.67
N ILE A 119 -1.92 -6.15 -18.26
CA ILE A 119 -3.05 -6.44 -19.16
C ILE A 119 -3.69 -5.13 -19.65
N TRP A 120 -3.93 -4.19 -18.73
CA TRP A 120 -4.51 -2.89 -19.06
C TRP A 120 -3.65 -2.11 -20.07
N GLU A 121 -2.34 -2.07 -19.86
CA GLU A 121 -1.38 -1.43 -20.76
C GLU A 121 -1.32 -2.14 -22.12
N HIS A 122 -1.33 -3.49 -22.12
CA HIS A 122 -1.36 -4.27 -23.36
C HIS A 122 -2.57 -3.94 -24.26
N TYR A 123 -3.73 -3.65 -23.68
CA TYR A 123 -4.95 -3.25 -24.41
C TYR A 123 -5.06 -1.74 -24.68
N GLY A 124 -3.94 -1.00 -24.59
CA GLY A 124 -3.87 0.42 -24.97
C GLY A 124 -4.10 1.40 -23.82
N GLY A 125 -4.00 0.93 -22.57
CA GLY A 125 -3.95 1.80 -21.41
C GLY A 125 -2.68 2.67 -21.41
N GLU A 126 -2.83 3.98 -21.28
CA GLU A 126 -1.69 4.92 -21.19
C GLU A 126 -1.46 5.34 -19.73
N PRO A 127 -0.41 4.83 -19.05
CA PRO A 127 -0.16 5.16 -17.65
C PRO A 127 0.18 6.62 -17.46
N ARG A 128 -0.33 7.22 -16.38
CA ARG A 128 0.15 8.52 -15.92
C ARG A 128 1.55 8.38 -15.34
N ASN A 129 2.41 9.36 -15.63
CA ASN A 129 3.72 9.44 -15.01
C ASN A 129 3.56 9.78 -13.51
N GLY A 130 3.87 8.81 -12.64
CA GLY A 130 3.80 8.99 -11.19
C GLY A 130 5.00 9.74 -10.59
N MET A 131 6.11 9.88 -11.33
CA MET A 131 7.35 10.48 -10.81
C MET A 131 7.17 11.85 -10.14
N PRO A 132 6.45 12.83 -10.74
CA PRO A 132 6.32 14.14 -10.11
C PRO A 132 5.59 14.08 -8.76
N LEU A 133 4.58 13.22 -8.65
CA LEU A 133 3.82 13.04 -7.41
C LEU A 133 4.67 12.32 -6.35
N THR A 134 5.43 11.29 -6.74
CA THR A 134 6.36 10.61 -5.82
C THR A 134 7.41 11.58 -5.26
N ILE A 135 8.01 12.42 -6.10
CA ILE A 135 9.01 13.41 -5.66
C ILE A 135 8.36 14.42 -4.71
N LEU A 136 7.19 14.96 -5.08
CA LEU A 136 6.45 15.90 -4.24
C LEU A 136 6.16 15.31 -2.86
N LEU A 137 5.61 14.10 -2.83
CA LEU A 137 5.26 13.42 -1.58
C LEU A 137 6.50 13.03 -0.78
N ALA A 138 7.62 12.66 -1.42
CA ALA A 138 8.86 12.32 -0.71
C ALA A 138 9.47 13.56 -0.04
N VAL A 139 9.50 14.70 -0.72
CA VAL A 139 10.03 15.97 -0.18
C VAL A 139 9.12 16.53 0.91
N VAL A 140 7.81 16.59 0.66
CA VAL A 140 6.83 17.11 1.62
C VAL A 140 6.65 16.14 2.79
N GLY A 141 6.56 14.83 2.53
CA GLY A 141 6.36 13.81 3.56
C GLY A 141 7.53 13.71 4.54
N ARG A 142 8.77 13.86 4.08
CA ARG A 142 9.95 13.94 4.97
C ARG A 142 10.18 15.32 5.58
N GLY A 143 9.85 16.40 4.87
CA GLY A 143 10.21 17.77 5.24
C GLY A 143 9.14 18.56 5.99
N ALA A 144 7.85 18.29 5.78
CA ALA A 144 6.73 19.10 6.27
C ALA A 144 5.92 18.45 7.39
N LEU A 145 5.92 17.12 7.49
CA LEU A 145 5.33 16.41 8.62
C LEU A 145 6.46 16.07 9.58
N ASP A 146 6.70 16.94 10.56
CA ASP A 146 7.47 16.56 11.73
C ASP A 146 6.65 15.52 12.53
N LEU A 147 6.66 14.28 12.04
CA LEU A 147 5.92 13.14 12.60
C LEU A 147 6.39 12.83 14.04
N SER A 148 7.45 13.49 14.52
CA SER A 148 7.92 13.46 15.91
C SER A 148 6.89 14.04 16.90
N ALA A 149 6.00 14.94 16.46
CA ALA A 149 4.92 15.49 17.26
C ALA A 149 3.66 14.61 17.28
N LEU A 150 3.54 13.64 16.36
CA LEU A 150 2.39 12.74 16.35
C LEU A 150 2.48 11.69 17.45
N PRO A 151 1.33 11.27 18.02
CA PRO A 151 1.27 10.14 18.93
C PRO A 151 1.95 8.91 18.32
N PRO A 152 2.66 8.09 19.12
CA PRO A 152 3.46 6.96 18.62
C PRO A 152 2.65 5.97 17.79
N LEU A 153 1.35 5.82 18.06
CA LEU A 153 0.43 4.97 17.30
C LEU A 153 0.16 5.52 15.89
N LEU A 154 -0.10 6.81 15.76
CA LEU A 154 -0.29 7.49 14.47
C LEU A 154 1.00 7.46 13.65
N ARG A 155 2.14 7.62 14.33
CA ARG A 155 3.45 7.50 13.70
C ARG A 155 3.68 6.10 13.14
N ALA A 156 3.37 5.05 13.90
CA ALA A 156 3.54 3.67 13.45
C ALA A 156 2.67 3.31 12.23
N ALA A 157 1.50 3.93 12.10
CA ALA A 157 0.59 3.73 10.98
C ALA A 157 0.98 4.52 9.71
N LEU A 158 1.62 5.68 9.87
CA LEU A 158 1.88 6.63 8.77
C LEU A 158 3.32 6.66 8.27
N GLN A 159 4.32 6.47 9.16
CA GLN A 159 5.69 6.12 8.75
C GLN A 159 5.69 4.71 8.20
#